data_AF-A0A0P0LPE6-F1
#
_entry.id   AF-A0A0P0LPE6-F1
#
_cell.length_a   1.000
_cell.length_b   1.000
_cell.length_c   1.000
_cell.angle_alpha   90.00
_cell.angle_beta   90.00
_cell.angle_gamma   90.00
#
_symmetry.space_group_name_H-M   'P 1'
#
loop_
_entity.id
_entity.type
_entity.pdbx_description
1 polymer ?
#
loop_
_entity_poly.entity_id
_entity_poly.type
_entity_poly.pdbx_seq_one_letter_code
_entity_poly.pdbx_strand_id
1 'polypeptide(L)'
;MHAVRPQHDDMTDLTRMLSDACGHVSMSLSALPNARLLWINARAARQDPSFDKFSGDVFAYGQYLVAQCAYALPQAPVAESERVTAFADRYGGMGIGSNGGSGRAASVNGYYVKGIGPTPLIGKTTNPAHSTGHCTLEECVREAVLSECVDAEFPWGAVPVLAIIGIGVSVPMAPEPGIGLDNPAGMMELGLLIRPNFLRPAHFDRALGFLSDMPKQGFQDSLRVKAMIESGRRIWGDQGLLNMFMQLHARWADQLAYGYAHRFCHGAPSPSNVTLDGRLLDFGAATLPTWAKVHTALGGPVTGQELPFMLRTLQSMLRQIQHQCPELGITNENMSSLAQVAVQRYGQTLAVELLRVLGLHRLPAIHVLRQDHDRTVQIGLNRLLMHYATEYFNTYESTPEPRIAWQLTDFWKGALDRVAPGLREVLISKMQTDIASDIKLDWTTIYARNAKYAETRPLLFRENLRQAILDALRHMQETKNLGPNALDAFIEAMVRSHVLPKDED
;
A
#
# COMPACT_ATOMS: atom_id res chain seq x y z
N MET A 1 -8.82 19.37 -7.97
CA MET A 1 -7.49 19.81 -7.49
C MET A 1 -6.47 18.94 -8.19
N HIS A 2 -5.85 19.43 -9.27
CA HIS A 2 -4.79 18.69 -9.95
C HIS A 2 -3.60 18.58 -9.01
N ALA A 3 -3.22 17.36 -8.65
CA ALA A 3 -1.92 17.10 -8.05
C ALA A 3 -0.87 17.70 -8.98
N VAL A 4 -0.01 18.58 -8.45
CA VAL A 4 1.17 19.03 -9.15
C VAL A 4 1.98 17.77 -9.44
N ARG A 5 1.91 17.28 -10.68
CA ARG A 5 2.78 16.20 -11.13
C ARG A 5 4.21 16.78 -11.19
N PRO A 6 5.20 16.05 -10.67
CA PRO A 6 6.61 16.33 -10.89
C PRO A 6 6.92 16.76 -12.32
N GLN A 7 7.48 17.95 -12.53
CA GLN A 7 8.05 18.35 -13.82
C GLN A 7 9.40 17.63 -14.02
N HIS A 8 9.92 17.62 -15.25
CA HIS A 8 11.06 16.80 -15.68
C HIS A 8 12.37 16.98 -14.87
N ASP A 9 12.55 18.10 -14.14
CA ASP A 9 13.67 18.35 -13.21
C ASP A 9 13.61 17.50 -11.92
N ASP A 10 12.44 16.96 -11.57
CA ASP A 10 12.15 16.27 -10.31
C ASP A 10 12.76 14.85 -10.25
N MET A 11 13.02 14.22 -11.41
CA MET A 11 13.65 12.89 -11.44
C MET A 11 15.13 12.92 -11.03
N THR A 12 15.85 14.00 -11.36
CA THR A 12 17.24 14.19 -10.93
C THR A 12 17.31 14.48 -9.45
N ASP A 13 16.38 15.29 -8.93
CA ASP A 13 16.26 15.58 -7.51
C ASP A 13 15.88 14.35 -6.68
N LEU A 14 14.90 13.57 -7.13
CA LEU A 14 14.53 12.30 -6.49
C LEU A 14 15.68 11.30 -6.47
N THR A 15 16.38 11.16 -7.60
CA THR A 15 17.56 10.27 -7.69
C THR A 15 18.64 10.71 -6.72
N ARG A 16 18.90 12.03 -6.62
CA ARG A 16 19.85 12.59 -5.66
C ARG A 16 19.39 12.33 -4.22
N MET A 17 18.11 12.54 -3.92
CA MET A 17 17.55 12.29 -2.59
C MET A 17 17.67 10.82 -2.18
N LEU A 18 17.56 9.88 -3.13
CA LEU A 18 17.68 8.44 -2.87
C LEU A 18 19.11 7.89 -3.03
N SER A 19 20.12 8.76 -3.12
CA SER A 19 21.53 8.38 -3.27
C SER A 19 22.37 8.54 -1.99
N ASP A 20 23.66 8.24 -2.07
CA ASP A 20 24.64 8.51 -1.01
C ASP A 20 24.78 10.00 -0.68
N ALA A 21 24.40 10.91 -1.59
CA ALA A 21 24.34 12.35 -1.33
C ALA A 21 23.42 12.71 -0.15
N CYS A 22 22.40 11.88 0.12
CA CYS A 22 21.56 12.00 1.31
C CYS A 22 21.84 10.93 2.37
N GLY A 23 22.94 10.17 2.25
CA GLY A 23 23.36 9.20 3.27
C GLY A 23 22.72 7.81 3.14
N HIS A 24 22.12 7.48 1.99
CA HIS A 24 21.69 6.11 1.68
C HIS A 24 22.89 5.18 1.41
N VAL A 25 22.66 3.86 1.46
CA VAL A 25 23.75 2.88 1.44
C VAL A 25 24.10 2.52 0.01
N SER A 26 25.26 2.99 -0.45
CA SER A 26 25.85 2.59 -1.72
C SER A 26 26.27 1.12 -1.69
N MET A 27 25.87 0.37 -2.72
CA MET A 27 26.14 -1.06 -2.90
C MET A 27 26.51 -1.32 -4.36
N SER A 28 27.34 -2.34 -4.59
CA SER A 28 27.63 -2.84 -5.93
C SER A 28 26.79 -4.08 -6.19
N LEU A 29 25.87 -4.01 -7.15
CA LEU A 29 25.09 -5.15 -7.62
C LEU A 29 25.73 -5.74 -8.87
N SER A 30 25.56 -7.04 -9.09
CA SER A 30 26.01 -7.77 -10.27
C SER A 30 24.83 -8.10 -11.18
N ALA A 31 25.05 -8.02 -12.50
CA ALA A 31 24.06 -8.38 -13.50
C ALA A 31 23.62 -9.85 -13.35
N LEU A 32 22.34 -10.10 -13.60
CA LEU A 32 21.72 -11.41 -13.53
C LEU A 32 21.65 -12.04 -14.93
N PRO A 33 22.49 -13.03 -15.26
CA PRO A 33 22.63 -13.53 -16.64
C PRO A 33 21.39 -14.25 -17.17
N ASN A 34 20.55 -14.77 -16.28
CA ASN A 34 19.32 -15.51 -16.64
C ASN A 34 18.05 -14.67 -16.40
N ALA A 35 18.18 -13.36 -16.21
CA ALA A 35 17.03 -12.50 -16.00
C ALA A 35 16.17 -12.40 -17.25
N ARG A 36 14.85 -12.50 -17.07
CA ARG A 36 13.87 -12.35 -18.15
C ARG A 36 12.60 -11.67 -17.66
N LEU A 37 11.95 -10.95 -18.56
CA LEU A 37 10.66 -10.32 -18.30
C LEU A 37 9.58 -11.40 -18.08
N LEU A 38 8.95 -11.38 -16.91
CA LEU A 38 7.83 -12.25 -16.57
C LEU A 38 6.49 -11.55 -16.69
N TRP A 39 6.44 -10.24 -16.42
CA TRP A 39 5.23 -9.43 -16.54
C TRP A 39 5.58 -7.95 -16.70
N ILE A 40 4.74 -7.20 -17.42
CA ILE A 40 4.85 -5.75 -17.63
C ILE A 40 3.46 -5.12 -17.51
N ASN A 41 3.36 -4.08 -16.70
CA ASN A 41 2.11 -3.37 -16.48
C ASN A 41 1.92 -2.32 -17.58
N ALA A 42 1.17 -2.64 -18.63
CA ALA A 42 0.97 -1.74 -19.77
C ALA A 42 0.34 -0.39 -19.36
N ARG A 43 -0.52 -0.37 -18.34
CA ARG A 43 -1.16 0.84 -17.81
C ARG A 43 -0.14 1.73 -17.09
N ALA A 44 0.64 1.15 -16.17
CA ALA A 44 1.64 1.90 -15.42
C ALA A 44 2.84 2.32 -16.30
N ALA A 45 3.21 1.50 -17.28
CA ALA A 45 4.24 1.83 -18.26
C ALA A 45 3.95 3.16 -18.96
N ARG A 46 2.70 3.40 -19.40
CA ARG A 46 2.28 4.66 -20.03
C ARG A 46 2.40 5.90 -19.13
N GLN A 47 2.61 5.72 -17.83
CA GLN A 47 2.80 6.81 -16.87
C GLN A 47 4.28 7.02 -16.52
N ASP A 48 5.17 6.12 -16.93
CA ASP A 48 6.59 6.25 -16.71
C ASP A 48 7.22 7.23 -17.72
N PRO A 49 8.01 8.22 -17.27
CA PRO A 49 8.62 9.21 -18.16
C PRO A 49 9.54 8.61 -19.24
N SER A 50 10.11 7.41 -19.02
CA SER A 50 10.95 6.76 -20.02
C SER A 50 10.15 6.04 -21.10
N PHE A 51 8.84 5.83 -20.93
CA PHE A 51 8.03 5.04 -21.86
C PHE A 51 7.92 5.64 -23.26
N ASP A 52 7.84 6.97 -23.36
CA ASP A 52 7.67 7.68 -24.65
C ASP A 52 8.86 7.44 -25.60
N LYS A 53 10.05 7.10 -25.08
CA LYS A 53 11.25 6.75 -25.86
C LYS A 53 11.05 5.49 -26.72
N PHE A 54 10.04 4.69 -26.41
CA PHE A 54 9.75 3.42 -27.07
C PHE A 54 8.53 3.50 -28.00
N SER A 55 8.07 4.72 -28.34
CA SER A 55 6.95 4.93 -29.29
C SER A 55 5.68 4.14 -28.93
N GLY A 56 5.43 3.93 -27.64
CA GLY A 56 4.27 3.16 -27.16
C GLY A 56 4.44 1.63 -27.14
N ASP A 57 5.61 1.09 -27.53
CA ASP A 57 5.89 -0.35 -27.48
C ASP A 57 6.15 -0.80 -26.02
N VAL A 58 5.14 -1.46 -25.44
CA VAL A 58 5.18 -2.00 -24.08
C VAL A 58 6.22 -3.10 -23.92
N PHE A 59 6.44 -3.92 -24.94
CA PHE A 59 7.42 -5.01 -24.85
C PHE A 59 8.85 -4.45 -24.91
N ALA A 60 9.12 -3.50 -25.82
CA ALA A 60 10.41 -2.83 -25.88
C ALA A 60 10.74 -2.09 -24.57
N TYR A 61 9.75 -1.40 -23.98
CA TYR A 61 9.91 -0.80 -22.66
C TYR A 61 10.18 -1.85 -21.56
N GLY A 62 9.49 -3.00 -21.60
CA GLY A 62 9.76 -4.12 -20.69
C GLY A 62 11.19 -4.64 -20.80
N GLN A 63 11.74 -4.77 -22.01
CA GLN A 63 13.14 -5.15 -22.23
C GLN A 63 14.11 -4.08 -21.73
N TYR A 64 13.77 -2.79 -21.89
CA TYR A 64 14.53 -1.71 -21.29
C TYR A 64 14.58 -1.83 -19.76
N LEU A 65 13.45 -2.10 -19.10
CA LEU A 65 13.44 -2.33 -17.65
C LEU A 65 14.29 -3.53 -17.23
N VAL A 66 14.31 -4.62 -18.01
CA VAL A 66 15.23 -5.74 -17.76
C VAL A 66 16.69 -5.27 -17.81
N ALA A 67 17.09 -4.56 -18.86
CA ALA A 67 18.46 -4.06 -18.99
C ALA A 67 18.85 -3.09 -17.87
N GLN A 68 17.91 -2.28 -17.35
CA GLN A 68 18.19 -1.32 -16.28
C GLN A 68 18.18 -1.93 -14.88
N CYS A 69 17.35 -2.96 -14.63
CA CYS A 69 17.01 -3.38 -13.27
C CYS A 69 17.42 -4.82 -12.92
N ALA A 70 17.88 -5.64 -13.88
CA ALA A 70 18.26 -7.03 -13.65
C ALA A 70 19.61 -7.21 -12.92
N TYR A 71 19.70 -6.66 -11.72
CA TYR A 71 20.89 -6.70 -10.87
C TYR A 71 20.53 -7.14 -9.45
N ALA A 72 21.42 -7.90 -8.81
CA ALA A 72 21.27 -8.29 -7.42
C ALA A 72 22.64 -8.34 -6.70
N LEU A 73 22.60 -8.40 -5.37
CA LEU A 73 23.77 -8.67 -4.56
C LEU A 73 24.30 -10.08 -4.90
N PRO A 74 25.59 -10.20 -5.20
CA PRO A 74 26.18 -11.49 -5.57
C PRO A 74 26.09 -12.47 -4.40
N GLN A 75 25.51 -13.65 -4.62
CA GLN A 75 25.54 -14.74 -3.63
C GLN A 75 26.94 -15.35 -3.48
N ALA A 76 27.77 -15.22 -4.52
CA ALA A 76 29.18 -15.59 -4.53
C ALA A 76 29.98 -14.59 -5.38
N PRO A 77 31.29 -14.40 -5.14
CA PRO A 77 32.12 -13.50 -5.95
C PRO A 77 32.16 -13.97 -7.42
N VAL A 78 31.44 -13.28 -8.30
CA VAL A 78 31.54 -13.48 -9.76
C VAL A 78 32.55 -12.46 -10.29
N ALA A 79 33.72 -12.95 -10.74
CA ALA A 79 34.84 -12.09 -11.14
C ALA A 79 34.57 -11.28 -12.42
N GLU A 80 33.61 -11.70 -13.27
CA GLU A 80 33.40 -11.17 -14.62
C GLU A 80 31.92 -10.84 -14.92
N SER A 81 31.20 -10.23 -13.96
CA SER A 81 29.83 -9.73 -14.19
C SER A 81 29.83 -8.20 -14.33
N GLU A 82 29.02 -7.68 -15.25
CA GLU A 82 28.68 -6.26 -15.28
C GLU A 82 28.13 -5.84 -13.91
N ARG A 83 28.51 -4.64 -13.45
CA ARG A 83 28.16 -4.14 -12.13
C ARG A 83 27.54 -2.76 -12.22
N VAL A 84 26.60 -2.50 -11.33
CA VAL A 84 25.97 -1.20 -11.16
C VAL A 84 26.06 -0.76 -9.70
N THR A 85 26.21 0.54 -9.49
CA THR A 85 26.02 1.15 -8.18
C THR A 85 24.53 1.32 -7.92
N ALA A 86 24.06 0.76 -6.82
CA ALA A 86 22.70 0.91 -6.33
C ALA A 86 22.70 1.51 -4.93
N PHE A 87 21.55 2.06 -4.52
CA PHE A 87 21.41 2.70 -3.21
C PHE A 87 20.27 2.07 -2.42
N ALA A 88 20.60 1.33 -1.37
CA ALA A 88 19.60 0.90 -0.40
C ALA A 88 19.22 2.09 0.49
N ASP A 89 17.94 2.46 0.45
CA ASP A 89 17.42 3.60 1.16
C ASP A 89 17.28 3.32 2.65
N ARG A 90 18.06 4.07 3.45
CA ARG A 90 17.79 4.28 4.87
C ARG A 90 16.48 5.01 5.09
N TYR A 91 15.66 4.50 5.99
CA TYR A 91 14.47 5.18 6.48
C TYR A 91 14.07 4.68 7.85
N GLY A 92 13.33 5.53 8.56
CA GLY A 92 12.96 5.35 9.96
C GLY A 92 11.46 5.21 10.22
N GLY A 93 11.10 5.53 11.45
CA GLY A 93 9.71 5.66 11.90
C GLY A 93 9.13 4.44 12.57
N MET A 94 7.98 4.65 13.24
CA MET A 94 7.31 3.58 13.96
C MET A 94 6.78 2.51 12.99
N GLY A 95 6.94 1.24 13.35
CA GLY A 95 6.45 0.11 12.57
C GLY A 95 7.46 -0.55 11.63
N ILE A 96 8.69 -0.03 11.50
CA ILE A 96 9.74 -0.67 10.67
C ILE A 96 10.48 -1.83 11.36
N GLY A 97 10.17 -2.09 12.63
CA GLY A 97 10.80 -3.13 13.44
C GLY A 97 12.27 -2.82 13.74
N SER A 98 13.12 -3.84 13.62
CA SER A 98 14.56 -3.74 13.87
C SER A 98 15.39 -3.38 12.64
N ASN A 99 14.77 -3.08 11.50
CA ASN A 99 15.46 -2.72 10.26
C ASN A 99 15.85 -1.24 10.23
N GLY A 100 16.86 -0.90 9.42
CA GLY A 100 17.38 0.47 9.22
C GLY A 100 16.91 1.13 7.92
N GLY A 101 15.99 0.50 7.19
CA GLY A 101 15.52 0.92 5.87
C GLY A 101 15.21 -0.30 4.99
N SER A 102 15.47 -0.19 3.69
CA SER A 102 15.22 -1.28 2.75
C SER A 102 16.15 -2.46 2.98
N GLY A 103 15.65 -3.50 3.64
CA GLY A 103 16.38 -4.75 3.86
C GLY A 103 16.64 -5.56 2.60
N ARG A 104 15.89 -5.31 1.51
CA ARG A 104 15.93 -6.13 0.28
C ARG A 104 15.59 -5.39 -1.00
N ALA A 105 15.74 -4.07 -0.97
CA ALA A 105 15.45 -3.22 -2.10
C ALA A 105 16.48 -2.10 -2.21
N ALA A 106 16.61 -1.55 -3.41
CA ALA A 106 17.45 -0.40 -3.66
C ALA A 106 16.91 0.41 -4.84
N SER A 107 17.35 1.66 -4.93
CA SER A 107 17.30 2.41 -6.17
C SER A 107 18.39 1.92 -7.11
N VAL A 108 18.01 1.46 -8.30
CA VAL A 108 18.87 0.94 -9.36
C VAL A 108 18.51 1.67 -10.65
N ASN A 109 19.45 2.43 -11.23
CA ASN A 109 19.24 3.14 -12.50
C ASN A 109 17.94 3.95 -12.60
N GLY A 110 17.51 4.59 -11.50
CA GLY A 110 16.30 5.41 -11.45
C GLY A 110 15.01 4.66 -11.07
N TYR A 111 15.08 3.35 -10.79
CA TYR A 111 13.95 2.52 -10.41
C TYR A 111 14.12 1.93 -9.01
N TYR A 112 13.02 1.72 -8.30
CA TYR A 112 13.04 1.00 -7.03
C TYR A 112 12.86 -0.50 -7.31
N VAL A 113 13.90 -1.29 -6.99
CA VAL A 113 13.97 -2.71 -7.29
C VAL A 113 13.98 -3.50 -5.99
N LYS A 114 12.97 -4.35 -5.78
CA LYS A 114 12.83 -5.23 -4.60
C LYS A 114 13.17 -6.67 -4.98
N GLY A 115 13.83 -7.40 -4.08
CA GLY A 115 14.28 -8.78 -4.30
C GLY A 115 15.78 -8.92 -4.64
N ILE A 116 16.55 -7.83 -4.50
CA ILE A 116 17.96 -7.73 -4.88
C ILE A 116 18.93 -8.49 -3.96
N GLY A 117 18.44 -9.23 -2.95
CA GLY A 117 19.26 -9.83 -1.91
C GLY A 117 19.36 -8.97 -0.64
N PRO A 118 20.07 -9.46 0.39
CA PRO A 118 20.02 -8.90 1.73
C PRO A 118 20.94 -7.68 1.87
N THR A 119 20.36 -6.51 2.13
CA THR A 119 21.13 -5.27 2.28
C THR A 119 21.70 -5.14 3.71
N PRO A 120 22.68 -4.24 3.92
CA PRO A 120 23.18 -3.91 5.26
C PRO A 120 22.15 -3.27 6.21
N LEU A 121 20.91 -3.05 5.76
CA LEU A 121 19.82 -2.44 6.54
C LEU A 121 18.87 -3.46 7.17
N ILE A 122 19.08 -4.77 6.93
CA ILE A 122 18.39 -5.82 7.68
C ILE A 122 18.80 -5.77 9.15
N GLY A 123 17.83 -5.77 10.05
CA GLY A 123 18.08 -5.87 11.49
C GLY A 123 18.57 -7.25 11.90
N LYS A 124 19.44 -7.32 12.93
CA LYS A 124 19.98 -8.61 13.43
C LYS A 124 18.91 -9.64 13.84
N THR A 125 17.76 -9.15 14.28
CA THR A 125 16.65 -9.99 14.79
C THR A 125 15.58 -10.27 13.74
N THR A 126 15.81 -9.86 12.48
CA THR A 126 14.88 -10.12 11.39
C THR A 126 14.77 -11.63 11.14
N ASN A 127 13.54 -12.12 11.00
CA ASN A 127 13.24 -13.53 10.78
C ASN A 127 14.07 -14.09 9.61
N PRO A 128 14.74 -15.26 9.75
CA PRO A 128 15.49 -15.91 8.68
C PRO A 128 14.72 -16.07 7.35
N ALA A 129 13.40 -16.27 7.41
CA ALA A 129 12.56 -16.35 6.20
C ALA A 129 12.54 -15.03 5.38
N HIS A 130 12.81 -13.89 6.03
CA HIS A 130 12.91 -12.57 5.40
C HIS A 130 14.36 -12.08 5.27
N SER A 131 15.34 -12.82 5.80
CA SER A 131 16.75 -12.42 5.80
C SER A 131 17.50 -12.78 4.53
N THR A 132 16.92 -13.60 3.64
CA THR A 132 17.52 -13.94 2.34
C THR A 132 17.53 -12.75 1.37
N GLY A 133 16.66 -11.77 1.60
CA GLY A 133 16.54 -10.57 0.77
C GLY A 133 16.03 -10.79 -0.66
N HIS A 134 15.52 -11.98 -0.96
CA HIS A 134 14.88 -12.26 -2.25
C HIS A 134 13.35 -12.13 -2.16
N CYS A 135 12.70 -12.00 -3.32
CA CYS A 135 11.26 -12.08 -3.45
C CYS A 135 10.89 -13.36 -4.20
N THR A 136 9.90 -14.08 -3.70
CA THR A 136 9.27 -15.17 -4.45
C THR A 136 8.43 -14.59 -5.58
N LEU A 137 8.24 -15.36 -6.65
CA LEU A 137 7.34 -14.96 -7.74
C LEU A 137 5.90 -14.78 -7.23
N GLU A 138 5.45 -15.61 -6.27
CA GLU A 138 4.17 -15.42 -5.60
C GLU A 138 4.05 -14.05 -4.95
N GLU A 139 5.07 -13.62 -4.19
CA GLU A 139 5.07 -12.31 -3.54
C GLU A 139 5.00 -11.18 -4.58
N CYS A 140 5.76 -11.30 -5.67
CA CYS A 140 5.75 -10.32 -6.74
C CYS A 140 4.37 -10.20 -7.41
N VAL A 141 3.73 -11.33 -7.72
CA VAL A 141 2.38 -11.36 -8.32
C VAL A 141 1.34 -10.83 -7.35
N ARG A 142 1.41 -11.21 -6.07
CA ARG A 142 0.50 -10.72 -5.03
C ARG A 142 0.58 -9.21 -4.87
N GLU A 143 1.80 -8.65 -4.82
CA GLU A 143 2.01 -7.20 -4.77
C GLU A 143 1.48 -6.49 -6.03
N ALA A 144 1.61 -7.08 -7.22
CA ALA A 144 1.06 -6.53 -8.46
C ALA A 144 -0.47 -6.49 -8.43
N VAL A 145 -1.14 -7.61 -8.09
CA VAL A 145 -2.61 -7.68 -7.98
C VAL A 145 -3.13 -6.67 -6.96
N LEU A 146 -2.55 -6.65 -5.75
CA LEU A 146 -3.02 -5.76 -4.69
C LEU A 146 -2.76 -4.29 -5.01
N SER A 147 -1.60 -3.97 -5.59
CA SER A 147 -1.29 -2.61 -6.03
C SER A 147 -2.29 -2.11 -7.08
N GLU A 148 -2.64 -2.92 -8.07
CA GLU A 148 -3.60 -2.50 -9.11
C GLU A 148 -5.03 -2.38 -8.56
N CYS A 149 -5.45 -3.28 -7.67
CA CYS A 149 -6.74 -3.16 -6.98
C CYS A 149 -6.81 -1.89 -6.14
N VAL A 150 -5.76 -1.57 -5.38
CA VAL A 150 -5.69 -0.35 -4.56
C VAL A 150 -5.65 0.89 -5.45
N ASP A 151 -4.83 0.90 -6.50
CA ASP A 151 -4.77 2.05 -7.43
C ASP A 151 -6.11 2.34 -8.12
N ALA A 152 -6.89 1.30 -8.41
CA ALA A 152 -8.19 1.44 -9.02
C ALA A 152 -9.25 2.04 -8.07
N GLU A 153 -9.12 1.84 -6.76
CA GLU A 153 -10.19 2.07 -5.80
C GLU A 153 -9.92 3.16 -4.76
N PHE A 154 -8.70 3.18 -4.25
CA PHE A 154 -8.35 3.98 -3.09
C PHE A 154 -8.23 5.46 -3.47
N PRO A 155 -8.62 6.39 -2.57
CA PRO A 155 -8.64 7.83 -2.87
C PRO A 155 -7.32 8.39 -3.41
N TRP A 156 -6.20 7.82 -3.00
CA TRP A 156 -4.86 8.23 -3.43
C TRP A 156 -4.06 7.12 -4.09
N GLY A 157 -4.68 5.97 -4.36
CA GLY A 157 -4.09 4.85 -5.10
C GLY A 157 -2.86 4.19 -4.47
N ALA A 158 -2.06 3.54 -5.32
CA ALA A 158 -0.88 2.77 -4.92
C ALA A 158 0.35 3.11 -5.78
N VAL A 159 1.55 2.84 -5.27
CA VAL A 159 2.77 2.85 -6.09
C VAL A 159 2.69 1.65 -7.04
N PRO A 160 2.60 1.87 -8.36
CA PRO A 160 2.40 0.77 -9.29
C PRO A 160 3.63 -0.12 -9.36
N VAL A 161 3.38 -1.41 -9.58
CA VAL A 161 4.40 -2.32 -10.08
C VAL A 161 4.50 -2.13 -11.58
N LEU A 162 5.69 -1.75 -12.07
CA LEU A 162 5.97 -1.59 -13.50
C LEU A 162 6.19 -2.95 -14.15
N ALA A 163 6.98 -3.82 -13.53
CA ALA A 163 7.34 -5.11 -14.09
C ALA A 163 7.68 -6.14 -13.01
N ILE A 164 7.58 -7.42 -13.39
CA ILE A 164 8.16 -8.54 -12.67
C ILE A 164 9.23 -9.16 -13.58
N ILE A 165 10.45 -9.29 -13.05
CA ILE A 165 11.58 -9.90 -13.74
C ILE A 165 11.93 -11.19 -13.00
N GLY A 166 11.86 -12.34 -13.66
CA GLY A 166 12.33 -13.59 -13.07
C GLY A 166 13.84 -13.68 -13.21
N ILE A 167 14.54 -14.15 -12.16
CA ILE A 167 16.01 -14.17 -12.12
C ILE A 167 16.62 -15.50 -12.57
N GLY A 168 15.78 -16.47 -12.95
CA GLY A 168 16.23 -17.80 -13.38
C GLY A 168 16.73 -18.69 -12.24
N VAL A 169 16.39 -18.37 -10.99
CA VAL A 169 16.71 -19.16 -9.79
C VAL A 169 15.41 -19.55 -9.10
N SER A 170 15.30 -20.81 -8.70
CA SER A 170 14.18 -21.31 -7.92
C SER A 170 14.65 -21.88 -6.59
N VAL A 171 13.86 -21.67 -5.54
CA VAL A 171 14.11 -22.16 -4.20
C VAL A 171 13.00 -23.09 -3.74
N PRO A 172 13.27 -24.05 -2.84
CA PRO A 172 12.21 -24.85 -2.24
C PRO A 172 11.21 -23.94 -1.53
N MET A 173 9.91 -24.16 -1.75
CA MET A 173 8.89 -23.49 -0.96
C MET A 173 8.99 -23.94 0.50
N ALA A 174 9.11 -22.98 1.41
CA ALA A 174 8.99 -23.27 2.84
C ALA A 174 7.54 -23.71 3.14
N PRO A 175 7.34 -24.76 3.94
CA PRO A 175 6.02 -25.08 4.46
C PRO A 175 5.56 -23.93 5.37
N GLU A 176 4.38 -23.37 5.10
CA GLU A 176 3.77 -22.36 5.96
C GLU A 176 2.54 -22.95 6.67
N PRO A 177 2.42 -22.76 8.01
CA PRO A 177 1.25 -23.20 8.76
C PRO A 177 -0.04 -22.58 8.22
N GLY A 178 -1.13 -23.34 8.19
CA GLY A 178 -2.48 -22.83 7.86
C GLY A 178 -2.85 -22.87 6.38
N ILE A 179 -1.88 -23.10 5.48
CA ILE A 179 -2.17 -23.47 4.10
C ILE A 179 -2.12 -24.99 4.07
N GLY A 180 -3.27 -25.65 3.86
CA GLY A 180 -3.43 -27.11 3.81
C GLY A 180 -2.70 -27.79 2.64
N LEU A 181 -1.47 -27.36 2.37
CA LEU A 181 -0.55 -28.05 1.49
C LEU A 181 0.07 -29.19 2.30
N ASP A 182 -0.65 -30.30 2.38
CA ASP A 182 -0.15 -31.61 2.83
C ASP A 182 0.99 -32.16 1.91
N ASN A 183 1.59 -31.31 1.07
CA ASN A 183 2.63 -31.66 0.14
C ASN A 183 3.73 -30.57 0.06
N PRO A 184 4.75 -30.62 0.91
CA PRO A 184 5.91 -29.74 0.82
C PRO A 184 6.92 -30.31 -0.17
N ALA A 185 6.93 -29.83 -1.42
CA ALA A 185 8.12 -29.84 -2.31
C ALA A 185 7.82 -29.23 -3.70
N GLY A 186 7.35 -27.99 -3.76
CA GLY A 186 7.37 -27.22 -5.01
C GLY A 186 8.58 -26.29 -5.04
N MET A 187 9.18 -26.09 -6.22
CA MET A 187 10.22 -25.07 -6.43
C MET A 187 9.53 -23.75 -6.81
N MET A 188 9.83 -22.67 -6.09
CA MET A 188 9.32 -21.33 -6.37
C MET A 188 10.41 -20.50 -7.03
N GLU A 189 10.11 -19.95 -8.20
CA GLU A 189 11.01 -19.02 -8.86
C GLU A 189 11.14 -17.73 -8.05
N LEU A 190 12.34 -17.17 -8.01
CA LEU A 190 12.63 -15.86 -7.45
C LEU A 190 12.49 -14.76 -8.50
N GLY A 191 12.07 -13.59 -8.08
CA GLY A 191 11.89 -12.44 -8.97
C GLY A 191 12.35 -11.12 -8.38
N LEU A 192 12.49 -10.15 -9.25
CA LEU A 192 12.61 -8.73 -8.94
C LEU A 192 11.27 -8.04 -9.21
N LEU A 193 10.83 -7.23 -8.27
CA LEU A 193 9.65 -6.37 -8.40
C LEU A 193 10.11 -4.95 -8.71
N ILE A 194 9.70 -4.41 -9.86
CA ILE A 194 10.16 -3.11 -10.35
C ILE A 194 9.07 -2.06 -10.12
N ARG A 195 9.45 -0.93 -9.52
CA ARG A 195 8.58 0.23 -9.28
C ARG A 195 9.29 1.51 -9.72
N PRO A 196 8.55 2.60 -9.99
CA PRO A 196 9.16 3.92 -10.03
C PRO A 196 9.84 4.21 -8.67
N ASN A 197 10.86 5.04 -8.65
CA ASN A 197 11.34 5.59 -7.39
C ASN A 197 10.25 6.46 -6.72
N PHE A 198 10.27 6.54 -5.39
CA PHE A 198 9.33 7.36 -4.62
C PHE A 198 9.92 7.73 -3.27
N LEU A 199 9.34 8.75 -2.62
CA LEU A 199 9.68 9.13 -1.25
C LEU A 199 8.59 8.74 -0.28
N ARG A 200 9.02 8.33 0.91
CA ARG A 200 8.21 8.03 2.09
C ARG A 200 8.43 9.09 3.15
N PRO A 201 7.45 9.35 4.05
CA PRO A 201 7.70 10.14 5.25
C PRO A 201 8.80 9.52 6.12
N ALA A 202 8.94 8.20 6.12
CA ALA A 202 10.05 7.50 6.78
C ALA A 202 11.45 7.97 6.35
N HIS A 203 11.63 8.52 5.14
CA HIS A 203 12.92 9.10 4.73
C HIS A 203 13.29 10.38 5.49
N PHE A 204 12.37 10.98 6.25
CA PHE A 204 12.60 12.14 7.11
C PHE A 204 12.55 11.80 8.60
N ASP A 205 12.37 10.52 8.95
CA ASP A 205 12.26 10.02 10.32
C ASP A 205 13.47 9.14 10.67
N ARG A 206 13.89 9.10 11.94
CA ARG A 206 15.02 8.27 12.41
C ARG A 206 14.64 6.79 12.57
N ALA A 207 15.59 5.91 12.27
CA ALA A 207 15.44 4.47 12.51
C ALA A 207 15.91 4.10 13.93
N LEU A 208 15.23 4.63 14.96
CA LEU A 208 15.65 4.47 16.36
C LEU A 208 15.68 3.01 16.83
N GLY A 209 14.86 2.15 16.24
CA GLY A 209 14.81 0.71 16.53
C GLY A 209 15.83 -0.13 15.76
N PHE A 210 16.65 0.47 14.88
CA PHE A 210 17.57 -0.29 14.04
C PHE A 210 18.63 -1.01 14.87
N LEU A 211 18.58 -2.34 14.86
CA LEU A 211 19.57 -3.20 15.50
C LEU A 211 20.60 -3.64 14.46
N SER A 212 21.68 -2.86 14.32
CA SER A 212 22.76 -3.13 13.37
C SER A 212 23.99 -3.79 14.00
N ASP A 213 24.73 -4.54 13.20
CA ASP A 213 26.09 -5.02 13.53
C ASP A 213 27.15 -3.91 13.47
N MET A 214 26.83 -2.76 12.87
CA MET A 214 27.78 -1.69 12.64
C MET A 214 27.57 -0.55 13.67
N PRO A 215 28.56 -0.25 14.55
CA PRO A 215 28.38 0.70 15.66
C PRO A 215 27.98 2.13 15.28
N LYS A 216 28.34 2.58 14.06
CA LYS A 216 28.11 3.97 13.61
C LYS A 216 26.77 4.21 12.91
N GLN A 217 25.92 3.19 12.82
CA GLN A 217 24.69 3.26 12.02
C GLN A 217 23.69 4.29 12.55
N GLY A 218 23.54 4.40 13.88
CA GLY A 218 22.69 5.42 14.47
C GLY A 218 23.15 6.85 14.16
N PHE A 219 24.47 7.08 14.08
CA PHE A 219 25.03 8.38 13.70
C PHE A 219 24.78 8.68 12.21
N GLN A 220 25.06 7.71 11.32
CA GLN A 220 24.79 7.82 9.88
C GLN A 220 23.31 8.10 9.60
N ASP A 221 22.41 7.45 10.34
CA ASP A 221 20.98 7.67 10.26
C ASP A 221 20.59 9.12 10.63
N SER A 222 21.23 9.70 11.65
CA SER A 222 21.01 11.10 12.02
C SER A 222 21.46 12.07 10.94
N LEU A 223 22.63 11.82 10.33
CA LEU A 223 23.12 12.64 9.22
C LEU A 223 22.20 12.53 8.00
N ARG A 224 21.69 11.32 7.71
CA ARG A 224 20.73 11.10 6.62
C ARG A 224 19.45 11.89 6.82
N VAL A 225 18.85 11.92 8.02
CA VAL A 225 17.67 12.76 8.28
C VAL A 225 17.95 14.23 8.00
N LYS A 226 19.09 14.77 8.45
CA LYS A 226 19.45 16.16 8.17
C LYS A 226 19.60 16.42 6.67
N ALA A 227 20.34 15.57 5.96
CA ALA A 227 20.55 15.70 4.52
C ALA A 227 19.24 15.60 3.71
N MET A 228 18.31 14.74 4.15
CA MET A 228 16.98 14.60 3.58
C MET A 228 16.13 15.86 3.79
N ILE A 229 16.12 16.41 5.00
CA ILE A 229 15.42 17.66 5.31
C ILE A 229 16.02 18.81 4.49
N GLU A 230 17.35 18.97 4.48
CA GLU A 230 18.04 20.02 3.70
C GLU A 230 17.77 19.90 2.19
N SER A 231 17.73 18.68 1.65
CA SER A 231 17.39 18.46 0.24
C SER A 231 15.93 18.80 -0.03
N GLY A 232 15.00 18.38 0.84
CA GLY A 232 13.60 18.78 0.73
C GLY A 232 13.40 20.30 0.80
N ARG A 233 14.14 21.00 1.65
CA ARG A 233 14.14 22.47 1.73
C ARG A 233 14.68 23.12 0.46
N ARG A 234 15.74 22.58 -0.13
CA ARG A 234 16.31 23.09 -1.38
C ARG A 234 15.33 22.96 -2.55
N ILE A 235 14.63 21.82 -2.64
CA ILE A 235 13.74 21.49 -3.76
C ILE A 235 12.40 22.18 -3.60
N TRP A 236 11.79 22.13 -2.42
CA TRP A 236 10.41 22.59 -2.20
C TRP A 236 10.31 23.91 -1.41
N GLY A 237 11.40 24.41 -0.85
CA GLY A 237 11.38 25.47 0.15
C GLY A 237 10.77 25.02 1.48
N ASP A 238 10.96 25.83 2.53
CA ASP A 238 10.51 25.50 3.89
C ASP A 238 8.99 25.33 3.95
N GLN A 239 8.24 26.25 3.33
CA GLN A 239 6.78 26.18 3.27
C GLN A 239 6.29 25.00 2.43
N GLY A 240 6.96 24.66 1.33
CA GLY A 240 6.59 23.54 0.48
C GLY A 240 6.81 22.19 1.17
N LEU A 241 7.95 22.03 1.85
CA LEU A 241 8.25 20.85 2.66
C LEU A 241 7.23 20.67 3.79
N LEU A 242 6.91 21.75 4.52
CA LEU A 242 5.88 21.72 5.56
C LEU A 242 4.52 21.33 4.96
N ASN A 243 4.08 22.01 3.91
CA ASN A 243 2.81 21.73 3.21
C ASN A 243 2.71 20.27 2.75
N MET A 244 3.81 19.67 2.30
CA MET A 244 3.86 18.27 1.89
C MET A 244 3.56 17.34 3.08
N PHE A 245 4.20 17.54 4.24
CA PHE A 245 3.86 16.78 5.44
C PHE A 245 2.40 17.00 5.87
N MET A 246 1.88 18.22 5.72
CA MET A 246 0.49 18.52 6.05
C MET A 246 -0.50 17.77 5.15
N GLN A 247 -0.26 17.78 3.84
CA GLN A 247 -1.10 17.07 2.86
C GLN A 247 -1.07 15.57 3.09
N LEU A 248 0.10 14.99 3.37
CA LEU A 248 0.25 13.57 3.68
C LEU A 248 -0.69 13.10 4.78
N HIS A 249 -0.87 13.87 5.87
CA HIS A 249 -1.77 13.48 6.97
C HIS A 249 -3.21 13.30 6.50
N ALA A 250 -3.71 14.25 5.71
CA ALA A 250 -5.05 14.20 5.15
C ALA A 250 -5.21 13.04 4.16
N ARG A 251 -4.22 12.84 3.28
CA ARG A 251 -4.27 11.79 2.27
C ARG A 251 -4.21 10.40 2.89
N TRP A 252 -3.32 10.20 3.85
CA TRP A 252 -3.20 8.93 4.55
C TRP A 252 -4.46 8.63 5.38
N ALA A 253 -5.06 9.64 6.03
CA ALA A 253 -6.35 9.48 6.69
C ALA A 253 -7.46 9.00 5.74
N ASP A 254 -7.53 9.53 4.52
CA ASP A 254 -8.49 9.07 3.50
C ASP A 254 -8.24 7.60 3.11
N GLN A 255 -6.97 7.20 2.91
CA GLN A 255 -6.60 5.81 2.60
C GLN A 255 -7.03 4.85 3.70
N LEU A 256 -6.79 5.20 4.97
CA LEU A 256 -7.17 4.38 6.12
C LEU A 256 -8.69 4.26 6.26
N ALA A 257 -9.41 5.36 6.07
CA ALA A 257 -10.87 5.38 6.13
C ALA A 257 -11.49 4.51 5.03
N TYR A 258 -10.99 4.62 3.80
CA TYR A 258 -11.43 3.77 2.69
C TYR A 258 -11.16 2.30 2.98
N GLY A 259 -9.91 1.96 3.34
CA GLY A 259 -9.52 0.59 3.64
C GLY A 259 -10.38 -0.04 4.74
N TYR A 260 -10.69 0.70 5.80
CA TYR A 260 -11.53 0.18 6.87
C TYR A 260 -13.00 -0.01 6.44
N ALA A 261 -13.61 0.99 5.78
CA ALA A 261 -14.99 0.91 5.31
C ALA A 261 -15.23 -0.29 4.38
N HIS A 262 -14.31 -0.50 3.43
CA HIS A 262 -14.39 -1.56 2.42
C HIS A 262 -13.78 -2.88 2.86
N ARG A 263 -13.33 -2.97 4.13
CA ARG A 263 -12.67 -4.16 4.67
C ARG A 263 -11.47 -4.57 3.81
N PHE A 264 -10.79 -3.59 3.23
CA PHE A 264 -9.58 -3.73 2.44
C PHE A 264 -8.44 -3.00 3.18
N CYS A 265 -8.01 -3.54 4.32
CA CYS A 265 -6.97 -2.92 5.12
C CYS A 265 -5.58 -3.24 4.56
N HIS A 266 -4.66 -2.27 4.56
CA HIS A 266 -3.27 -2.50 4.19
C HIS A 266 -2.57 -3.56 5.09
N GLY A 267 -3.00 -3.62 6.36
CA GLY A 267 -2.51 -4.58 7.35
C GLY A 267 -1.19 -4.23 8.03
N ALA A 268 -0.47 -3.20 7.56
CA ALA A 268 0.73 -2.66 8.21
C ALA A 268 0.92 -1.17 7.87
N PRO A 269 -0.01 -0.28 8.27
CA PRO A 269 0.08 1.14 7.93
C PRO A 269 1.17 1.81 8.75
N SER A 270 2.36 1.97 8.16
CA SER A 270 3.50 2.67 8.75
C SER A 270 3.97 3.79 7.82
N PRO A 271 4.79 4.74 8.31
CA PRO A 271 5.41 5.76 7.47
C PRO A 271 6.31 5.19 6.38
N SER A 272 6.70 3.91 6.47
CA SER A 272 7.48 3.23 5.42
C SER A 272 6.62 2.67 4.29
N ASN A 273 5.30 2.54 4.50
CA ASN A 273 4.37 1.88 3.57
C ASN A 273 3.38 2.86 2.93
N VAL A 274 3.67 4.16 3.04
CA VAL A 274 2.96 5.23 2.36
C VAL A 274 3.99 6.18 1.76
N THR A 275 3.71 6.73 0.59
CA THR A 275 4.56 7.76 -0.02
C THR A 275 4.17 9.16 0.47
N LEU A 276 5.02 10.16 0.25
CA LEU A 276 4.70 11.56 0.55
C LEU A 276 3.44 12.06 -0.18
N ASP A 277 3.13 11.48 -1.34
CA ASP A 277 1.94 11.84 -2.11
C ASP A 277 0.67 11.09 -1.66
N GLY A 278 0.76 10.16 -0.71
CA GLY A 278 -0.37 9.42 -0.14
C GLY A 278 -0.64 8.05 -0.79
N ARG A 279 0.08 7.69 -1.85
CA ARG A 279 0.02 6.34 -2.42
C ARG A 279 0.54 5.28 -1.44
N LEU A 280 -0.13 4.13 -1.40
CA LEU A 280 0.25 2.98 -0.58
C LEU A 280 1.24 2.04 -1.30
N LEU A 281 1.99 1.25 -0.55
CA LEU A 281 2.90 0.24 -1.09
C LEU A 281 3.25 -0.86 -0.06
N ASP A 282 3.84 -1.96 -0.53
CA ASP A 282 4.24 -3.12 0.30
C ASP A 282 3.04 -3.84 0.91
N PHE A 283 2.20 -4.38 0.03
CA PHE A 283 0.96 -5.05 0.40
C PHE A 283 1.22 -6.46 0.91
N GLY A 284 0.69 -6.79 2.09
CA GLY A 284 0.78 -8.11 2.73
C GLY A 284 -0.53 -8.89 2.64
N ALA A 285 -1.40 -8.69 3.64
CA ALA A 285 -2.77 -9.22 3.70
C ALA A 285 -3.75 -8.06 3.52
N ALA A 286 -4.75 -8.25 2.66
CA ALA A 286 -5.52 -7.15 2.09
C ALA A 286 -6.94 -7.02 2.63
N THR A 287 -7.71 -8.11 2.71
CA THR A 287 -9.15 -7.99 3.00
C THR A 287 -9.58 -8.66 4.30
N LEU A 288 -10.71 -8.22 4.85
CA LEU A 288 -11.36 -8.75 6.06
C LEU A 288 -12.81 -9.18 5.77
N PRO A 289 -13.32 -10.23 6.43
CA PRO A 289 -14.71 -10.68 6.23
C PRO A 289 -15.74 -9.76 6.86
N THR A 290 -15.36 -8.98 7.88
CA THR A 290 -16.24 -8.04 8.57
C THR A 290 -15.44 -6.82 9.03
N TRP A 291 -16.08 -5.89 9.74
CA TRP A 291 -15.40 -4.79 10.44
C TRP A 291 -14.84 -5.16 11.82
N ALA A 292 -14.62 -6.45 12.06
CA ALA A 292 -13.98 -6.93 13.27
C ALA A 292 -12.59 -6.32 13.48
N LYS A 293 -12.14 -6.38 14.72
CA LYS A 293 -10.81 -5.97 15.16
C LYS A 293 -9.83 -7.10 14.90
N VAL A 294 -8.92 -6.92 13.94
CA VAL A 294 -8.01 -7.96 13.48
C VAL A 294 -6.57 -7.49 13.56
N HIS A 295 -5.69 -8.34 14.09
CA HIS A 295 -4.25 -8.19 13.92
C HIS A 295 -3.79 -8.91 12.66
N THR A 296 -3.31 -8.12 11.70
CA THR A 296 -2.76 -8.58 10.42
C THR A 296 -1.24 -8.66 10.41
N ALA A 297 -0.58 -7.98 11.36
CA ALA A 297 0.87 -7.98 11.52
C ALA A 297 1.24 -7.90 13.01
N LEU A 298 2.32 -8.60 13.39
CA LEU A 298 2.81 -8.60 14.76
C LEU A 298 3.28 -7.20 15.16
N GLY A 299 2.72 -6.67 16.26
CA GLY A 299 3.01 -5.32 16.75
C GLY A 299 2.39 -4.18 15.93
N GLY A 300 1.63 -4.49 14.87
CA GLY A 300 0.86 -3.51 14.10
C GLY A 300 -0.42 -3.08 14.83
N PRO A 301 -1.04 -1.95 14.42
CA PRO A 301 -2.35 -1.58 14.92
C PRO A 301 -3.40 -2.61 14.52
N VAL A 302 -4.39 -2.79 15.40
CA VAL A 302 -5.61 -3.52 15.10
C VAL A 302 -6.40 -2.77 14.04
N THR A 303 -7.13 -3.49 13.20
CA THR A 303 -8.05 -2.86 12.24
C THR A 303 -9.09 -1.98 12.94
N GLY A 304 -9.37 -0.82 12.36
CA GLY A 304 -10.16 0.26 12.98
C GLY A 304 -9.39 1.10 14.02
N GLN A 305 -8.12 0.81 14.30
CA GLN A 305 -7.24 1.58 15.20
C GLN A 305 -6.02 2.20 14.49
N GLU A 306 -6.02 2.18 13.16
CA GLU A 306 -4.94 2.70 12.33
C GLU A 306 -4.80 4.21 12.45
N LEU A 307 -5.90 4.97 12.54
CA LEU A 307 -5.86 6.43 12.64
C LEU A 307 -5.11 6.89 13.92
N PRO A 308 -5.45 6.44 15.14
CA PRO A 308 -4.66 6.77 16.33
C PRO A 308 -3.18 6.40 16.22
N PHE A 309 -2.87 5.26 15.59
CA PHE A 309 -1.48 4.84 15.35
C PHE A 309 -0.76 5.80 14.39
N MET A 310 -1.39 6.15 13.27
CA MET A 310 -0.90 7.12 12.29
C MET A 310 -0.63 8.48 12.94
N LEU A 311 -1.58 9.01 13.72
CA LEU A 311 -1.44 10.29 14.41
C LEU A 311 -0.24 10.31 15.36
N ARG A 312 -0.07 9.27 16.19
CA ARG A 312 1.10 9.15 17.07
C ARG A 312 2.40 9.11 16.27
N THR A 313 2.39 8.39 15.16
CA THR A 313 3.59 8.21 14.34
C THR A 313 4.01 9.51 13.68
N LEU A 314 3.08 10.22 13.06
CA LEU A 314 3.40 11.48 12.40
C LEU A 314 3.75 12.58 13.40
N GLN A 315 3.12 12.62 14.59
CA GLN A 315 3.53 13.52 15.66
C GLN A 315 4.95 13.22 16.17
N SER A 316 5.33 11.94 16.25
CA SER A 316 6.70 11.55 16.59
C SER A 316 7.68 12.06 15.54
N MET A 317 7.38 11.82 14.26
CA MET A 317 8.18 12.29 13.13
C MET A 317 8.34 13.82 13.13
N LEU A 318 7.24 14.57 13.26
CA LEU A 318 7.28 16.04 13.27
C LEU A 318 8.08 16.61 14.43
N ARG A 319 8.02 15.99 15.63
CA ARG A 319 8.89 16.35 16.76
C ARG A 319 10.36 16.10 16.47
N GLN A 320 10.68 15.00 15.79
CA GLN A 320 12.06 14.75 15.40
C GLN A 320 12.55 15.77 14.36
N ILE A 321 11.73 16.09 13.36
CA ILE A 321 12.06 17.12 12.37
C ILE A 321 12.26 18.48 13.07
N GLN A 322 11.36 18.86 13.98
CA GLN A 322 11.49 20.08 14.79
C GLN A 322 12.82 20.12 15.57
N HIS A 323 13.24 18.99 16.14
CA HIS A 323 14.51 18.90 16.85
C HIS A 323 15.74 18.99 15.92
N GLN A 324 15.67 18.37 14.74
CA GLN A 324 16.79 18.33 13.79
C GLN A 324 16.91 19.61 12.96
N CYS A 325 15.80 20.34 12.79
CA CYS A 325 15.65 21.50 11.90
C CYS A 325 14.64 22.51 12.51
N PRO A 326 14.99 23.16 13.63
CA PRO A 326 14.10 24.09 14.32
C PRO A 326 13.65 25.28 13.45
N GLU A 327 14.44 25.64 12.45
CA GLU A 327 14.16 26.72 11.50
C GLU A 327 12.96 26.46 10.58
N LEU A 328 12.51 25.20 10.44
CA LEU A 328 11.25 24.89 9.75
C LEU A 328 10.01 25.42 10.48
N GLY A 329 10.16 25.87 11.73
CA GLY A 329 9.09 26.53 12.47
C GLY A 329 7.92 25.60 12.82
N ILE A 330 8.14 24.28 12.87
CA ILE A 330 7.11 23.32 13.30
C ILE A 330 6.79 23.59 14.77
N THR A 331 5.54 23.94 15.07
CA THR A 331 5.04 24.18 16.43
C THR A 331 4.06 23.09 16.89
N ASN A 332 3.73 23.10 18.19
CA ASN A 332 2.70 22.21 18.74
C ASN A 332 1.30 22.53 18.17
N GLU A 333 1.04 23.79 17.84
CA GLU A 333 -0.19 24.23 17.17
C GLU A 333 -0.28 23.62 15.76
N ASN A 334 0.83 23.58 15.00
CA ASN A 334 0.86 22.91 13.71
C ASN A 334 0.52 21.43 13.86
N MET A 335 1.17 20.72 14.79
CA MET A 335 0.92 19.29 15.01
C MET A 335 -0.53 19.01 15.45
N SER A 336 -1.09 19.86 16.32
CA SER A 336 -2.48 19.75 16.77
C SER A 336 -3.46 19.99 15.63
N SER A 337 -3.24 21.03 14.83
CA SER A 337 -4.05 21.36 13.65
C SER A 337 -4.03 20.21 12.63
N LEU A 338 -2.87 19.60 12.39
CA LEU A 338 -2.74 18.45 11.50
C LEU A 338 -3.47 17.22 11.99
N ALA A 339 -3.39 16.93 13.29
CA ALA A 339 -4.14 15.85 13.86
C ALA A 339 -5.66 16.08 13.71
N GLN A 340 -6.13 17.31 13.92
CA GLN A 340 -7.53 17.66 13.73
C GLN A 340 -7.98 17.52 12.27
N VAL A 341 -7.18 17.99 11.31
CA VAL A 341 -7.48 17.83 9.87
C VAL A 341 -7.53 16.36 9.50
N ALA A 342 -6.59 15.54 9.95
CA ALA A 342 -6.58 14.10 9.69
C ALA A 342 -7.80 13.39 10.29
N VAL A 343 -8.18 13.70 11.53
CA VAL A 343 -9.38 13.14 12.18
C VAL A 343 -10.64 13.54 11.42
N GLN A 344 -10.75 14.81 11.02
CA GLN A 344 -11.88 15.31 10.25
C GLN A 344 -11.98 14.60 8.89
N ARG A 345 -10.85 14.50 8.16
CA ARG A 345 -10.79 13.81 6.86
C ARG A 345 -11.15 12.34 6.99
N TYR A 346 -10.58 11.63 7.96
CA TYR A 346 -10.91 10.24 8.23
C TYR A 346 -12.41 10.07 8.50
N GLY A 347 -12.99 10.87 9.39
CA GLY A 347 -14.41 10.78 9.74
C GLY A 347 -15.34 11.08 8.55
N GLN A 348 -15.02 12.10 7.77
CA GLN A 348 -15.77 12.44 6.55
C GLN A 348 -15.71 11.33 5.51
N THR A 349 -14.50 10.86 5.20
CA THR A 349 -14.30 9.79 4.21
C THR A 349 -14.93 8.49 4.69
N LEU A 350 -14.75 8.10 5.95
CA LEU A 350 -15.36 6.89 6.50
C LEU A 350 -16.89 6.94 6.39
N ALA A 351 -17.53 8.05 6.79
CA ALA A 351 -18.98 8.15 6.69
C ALA A 351 -19.50 8.05 5.25
N VAL A 352 -18.82 8.71 4.29
CA VAL A 352 -19.17 8.61 2.86
C VAL A 352 -19.01 7.17 2.37
N GLU A 353 -17.88 6.52 2.65
CA GLU A 353 -17.61 5.16 2.19
C GLU A 353 -18.53 4.13 2.86
N LEU A 354 -18.93 4.32 4.12
CA LEU A 354 -19.95 3.49 4.77
C LEU A 354 -21.30 3.59 4.05
N LEU A 355 -21.73 4.80 3.66
CA LEU A 355 -22.94 4.96 2.85
C LEU A 355 -22.82 4.30 1.48
N ARG A 356 -21.61 4.31 0.88
CA ARG A 356 -21.35 3.58 -0.37
C ARG A 356 -21.41 2.07 -0.18
N VAL A 357 -20.98 1.55 0.96
CA VAL A 357 -21.21 0.13 1.35
C VAL A 357 -22.71 -0.18 1.46
N LEU A 358 -23.52 0.78 1.90
CA LEU A 358 -24.99 0.69 1.87
C LEU A 358 -25.58 0.91 0.46
N GLY A 359 -24.76 1.00 -0.59
CA GLY A 359 -25.20 1.06 -1.98
C GLY A 359 -25.42 2.45 -2.57
N LEU A 360 -25.22 3.53 -1.80
CA LEU A 360 -25.31 4.88 -2.34
C LEU A 360 -24.14 5.19 -3.27
N HIS A 361 -24.38 6.00 -4.31
CA HIS A 361 -23.28 6.64 -5.04
C HIS A 361 -22.62 7.73 -4.19
N ARG A 362 -21.37 8.09 -4.51
CA ARG A 362 -20.57 9.07 -3.75
C ARG A 362 -21.26 10.42 -3.60
N LEU A 363 -21.80 11.01 -4.68
CA LEU A 363 -22.45 12.32 -4.63
C LEU A 363 -23.71 12.32 -3.74
N PRO A 364 -24.67 11.38 -3.89
CA PRO A 364 -25.76 11.21 -2.94
C PRO A 364 -25.31 11.00 -1.50
N ALA A 365 -24.27 10.19 -1.25
CA ALA A 365 -23.74 9.98 0.09
C ALA A 365 -23.22 11.27 0.74
N ILE A 366 -22.48 12.09 -0.02
CA ILE A 366 -22.01 13.41 0.43
C ILE A 366 -23.20 14.32 0.73
N HIS A 367 -24.21 14.33 -0.14
CA HIS A 367 -25.40 15.16 0.03
C HIS A 367 -26.17 14.80 1.32
N VAL A 368 -26.44 13.50 1.55
CA VAL A 368 -27.07 12.99 2.78
C VAL A 368 -26.31 13.46 4.03
N LEU A 369 -24.99 13.38 4.03
CA LEU A 369 -24.17 13.79 5.18
C LEU A 369 -24.14 15.31 5.40
N ARG A 370 -24.28 16.13 4.35
CA ARG A 370 -24.37 17.59 4.49
C ARG A 370 -25.65 18.04 5.20
N GLN A 371 -26.72 17.27 5.06
CA GLN A 371 -28.01 17.50 5.71
C GLN A 371 -28.14 16.82 7.08
N ASP A 372 -27.11 16.11 7.53
CA ASP A 372 -27.12 15.38 8.80
C ASP A 372 -26.78 16.29 9.99
N HIS A 373 -27.50 17.41 10.12
CA HIS A 373 -27.23 18.44 11.13
C HIS A 373 -27.38 17.93 12.57
N ASP A 374 -28.33 17.02 12.79
CA ASP A 374 -28.60 16.35 14.07
C ASP A 374 -27.70 15.12 14.30
N ARG A 375 -26.84 14.78 13.32
CA ARG A 375 -25.93 13.62 13.31
C ARG A 375 -26.63 12.26 13.38
N THR A 376 -27.92 12.18 13.06
CA THR A 376 -28.68 10.94 13.15
C THR A 376 -28.11 9.86 12.23
N VAL A 377 -27.73 10.20 11.00
CA VAL A 377 -27.10 9.27 10.06
C VAL A 377 -25.73 8.83 10.58
N GLN A 378 -24.87 9.76 10.99
CA GLN A 378 -23.55 9.43 11.53
C GLN A 378 -23.62 8.50 12.76
N ILE A 379 -24.56 8.74 13.68
CA ILE A 379 -24.76 7.89 14.86
C ILE A 379 -25.19 6.48 14.42
N GLY A 380 -26.13 6.37 13.47
CA GLY A 380 -26.56 5.07 12.95
C GLY A 380 -25.42 4.31 12.27
N LEU A 381 -24.63 4.96 11.42
CA LEU A 381 -23.46 4.36 10.78
C LEU A 381 -22.44 3.86 11.80
N ASN A 382 -22.17 4.65 12.85
CA ASN A 382 -21.28 4.24 13.93
C ASN A 382 -21.82 3.04 14.71
N ARG A 383 -23.14 2.92 14.92
CA ARG A 383 -23.75 1.74 15.55
C ARG A 383 -23.56 0.49 14.70
N LEU A 384 -23.78 0.58 13.37
CA LEU A 384 -23.53 -0.53 12.45
C LEU A 384 -22.06 -0.98 12.52
N LEU A 385 -21.14 -0.01 12.45
CA LEU A 385 -19.71 -0.28 12.53
C LEU A 385 -19.34 -0.96 13.85
N MET A 386 -19.85 -0.42 14.96
CA MET A 386 -19.53 -0.92 16.30
C MET A 386 -20.10 -2.30 16.58
N HIS A 387 -21.24 -2.64 15.99
CA HIS A 387 -21.80 -3.99 16.09
C HIS A 387 -20.81 -5.06 15.63
N TYR A 388 -20.21 -4.89 14.45
CA TYR A 388 -19.23 -5.81 13.89
C TYR A 388 -17.86 -5.71 14.56
N ALA A 389 -17.44 -4.49 14.96
CA ALA A 389 -16.16 -4.26 15.61
C ALA A 389 -16.09 -4.71 17.08
N THR A 390 -17.15 -5.36 17.59
CA THR A 390 -17.10 -6.09 18.88
C THR A 390 -16.32 -7.41 18.77
N GLU A 391 -16.20 -7.97 17.56
CA GLU A 391 -15.41 -9.18 17.33
C GLU A 391 -13.91 -8.88 17.27
N TYR A 392 -13.11 -9.86 17.69
CA TYR A 392 -11.66 -9.76 17.73
C TYR A 392 -11.02 -11.04 17.18
N PHE A 393 -10.08 -10.89 16.25
CA PHE A 393 -9.39 -11.99 15.58
C PHE A 393 -7.88 -11.74 15.45
N ASN A 394 -7.15 -12.82 15.20
CA ASN A 394 -5.79 -12.80 14.71
C ASN A 394 -5.72 -13.57 13.37
N THR A 395 -5.03 -13.04 12.37
CA THR A 395 -4.86 -13.73 11.06
C THR A 395 -3.48 -14.37 10.95
N TYR A 396 -2.87 -14.76 12.07
CA TYR A 396 -1.54 -15.38 12.04
C TYR A 396 -1.59 -16.83 11.57
N GLU A 397 -2.71 -17.52 11.79
CA GLU A 397 -2.84 -18.96 11.58
C GLU A 397 -3.86 -19.31 10.48
N SER A 398 -4.97 -18.57 10.36
CA SER A 398 -5.98 -18.79 9.34
C SER A 398 -6.87 -17.57 9.13
N THR A 399 -7.68 -17.58 8.07
CA THR A 399 -8.77 -16.63 7.88
C THR A 399 -9.80 -16.81 9.01
N PRO A 400 -10.16 -15.76 9.77
CA PRO A 400 -11.12 -15.90 10.85
C PRO A 400 -12.54 -16.11 10.33
N GLU A 401 -13.30 -16.97 11.01
CA GLU A 401 -14.75 -17.11 10.80
C GLU A 401 -15.50 -16.13 11.73
N PRO A 402 -16.24 -15.15 11.18
CA PRO A 402 -17.03 -14.23 11.99
C PRO A 402 -18.16 -14.95 12.73
N ARG A 403 -18.36 -14.65 14.01
CA ARG A 403 -19.51 -15.14 14.80
C ARG A 403 -20.73 -14.27 14.57
N ILE A 404 -20.53 -12.99 14.28
CA ILE A 404 -21.61 -12.09 13.90
C ILE A 404 -21.86 -12.26 12.40
N ALA A 405 -23.05 -12.71 12.05
CA ALA A 405 -23.47 -12.85 10.66
C ALA A 405 -23.35 -11.50 9.94
N TRP A 406 -22.67 -11.51 8.80
CA TRP A 406 -22.57 -10.33 7.96
C TRP A 406 -23.88 -10.10 7.21
N GLN A 407 -24.62 -9.05 7.57
CA GLN A 407 -25.99 -8.79 7.10
C GLN A 407 -26.13 -7.47 6.35
N LEU A 408 -25.02 -6.79 6.03
CA LEU A 408 -25.07 -5.49 5.33
C LEU A 408 -25.64 -5.59 3.91
N THR A 409 -25.60 -6.76 3.27
CA THR A 409 -26.23 -7.01 1.96
C THR A 409 -27.76 -6.95 2.01
N ASP A 410 -28.34 -7.12 3.20
CA ASP A 410 -29.79 -7.08 3.45
C ASP A 410 -30.19 -5.85 4.29
N PHE A 411 -29.30 -4.84 4.40
CA PHE A 411 -29.54 -3.63 5.18
C PHE A 411 -30.91 -3.01 4.84
N TRP A 412 -31.20 -2.83 3.55
CA TRP A 412 -32.44 -2.20 3.12
C TRP A 412 -33.70 -3.05 3.30
N LYS A 413 -33.55 -4.35 3.54
CA LYS A 413 -34.64 -5.27 3.90
C LYS A 413 -34.95 -5.25 5.40
N GLY A 414 -34.25 -4.41 6.18
CA GLY A 414 -34.45 -4.24 7.61
C GLY A 414 -33.67 -5.23 8.48
N ALA A 415 -32.70 -5.97 7.89
CA ALA A 415 -31.92 -6.97 8.62
C ALA A 415 -31.15 -6.38 9.83
N LEU A 416 -30.87 -5.07 9.80
CA LEU A 416 -30.07 -4.37 10.80
C LEU A 416 -30.84 -3.27 11.55
N ASP A 417 -32.18 -3.24 11.47
CA ASP A 417 -33.00 -2.22 12.15
C ASP A 417 -32.87 -2.30 13.68
N ARG A 418 -32.59 -3.50 14.24
CA ARG A 418 -32.29 -3.65 15.67
C ARG A 418 -30.92 -3.09 16.07
N VAL A 419 -29.97 -3.08 15.13
CA VAL A 419 -28.59 -2.62 15.36
C VAL A 419 -28.49 -1.11 15.23
N ALA A 420 -29.11 -0.54 14.20
CA ALA A 420 -29.16 0.90 13.96
C ALA A 420 -30.62 1.38 13.76
N PRO A 421 -31.44 1.44 14.83
CA PRO A 421 -32.84 1.82 14.72
C PRO A 421 -33.04 3.19 14.07
N GLY A 422 -33.93 3.25 13.07
CA GLY A 422 -34.29 4.49 12.38
C GLY A 422 -33.32 4.92 11.28
N LEU A 423 -32.12 4.32 11.17
CA LEU A 423 -31.12 4.74 10.18
C LEU A 423 -31.66 4.56 8.75
N ARG A 424 -32.26 3.41 8.46
CA ARG A 424 -32.80 3.06 7.14
C ARG A 424 -33.90 4.04 6.72
N GLU A 425 -34.84 4.33 7.63
CA GLU A 425 -35.94 5.25 7.40
C GLU A 425 -35.44 6.69 7.18
N VAL A 426 -34.45 7.14 7.97
CA VAL A 426 -33.85 8.46 7.82
C VAL A 426 -33.11 8.58 6.49
N LEU A 427 -32.40 7.54 6.05
CA LEU A 427 -31.73 7.54 4.75
C LEU A 427 -32.76 7.61 3.61
N ILE A 428 -33.82 6.80 3.64
CA ILE A 428 -34.92 6.87 2.66
C ILE A 428 -35.50 8.29 2.60
N SER A 429 -35.81 8.87 3.76
CA SER A 429 -36.40 10.21 3.86
C SER A 429 -35.48 11.29 3.29
N LYS A 430 -34.19 11.31 3.67
CA LYS A 430 -33.21 12.29 3.15
C LYS A 430 -32.97 12.14 1.65
N MET A 431 -32.97 10.91 1.15
CA MET A 431 -32.80 10.64 -0.29
C MET A 431 -34.03 11.06 -1.11
N GLN A 432 -35.24 11.03 -0.54
CA GLN A 432 -36.48 11.42 -1.22
C GLN A 432 -36.76 12.93 -1.20
N THR A 433 -36.24 13.65 -0.20
CA THR A 433 -36.65 15.03 0.06
C THR A 433 -35.92 16.08 -0.77
N ASP A 434 -34.75 15.79 -1.33
CA ASP A 434 -33.87 16.89 -1.76
C ASP A 434 -32.84 16.59 -2.84
N ILE A 435 -32.84 15.38 -3.43
CA ILE A 435 -32.11 15.24 -4.69
C ILE A 435 -32.98 15.92 -5.73
N ALA A 436 -32.54 17.12 -6.17
CA ALA A 436 -33.18 17.93 -7.21
C ALA A 436 -33.84 17.02 -8.26
N SER A 437 -35.04 17.38 -8.71
CA SER A 437 -36.02 16.64 -9.55
C SER A 437 -35.48 15.73 -10.69
N ASP A 438 -34.19 15.79 -10.98
CA ASP A 438 -33.49 15.12 -12.06
C ASP A 438 -32.77 13.82 -11.65
N ILE A 439 -32.56 13.52 -10.36
CA ILE A 439 -31.99 12.21 -9.93
C ILE A 439 -33.09 11.35 -9.32
N LYS A 440 -33.74 10.56 -10.17
CA LYS A 440 -34.70 9.56 -9.72
C LYS A 440 -33.97 8.46 -8.96
N LEU A 441 -34.37 8.23 -7.70
CA LEU A 441 -33.89 7.10 -6.91
C LEU A 441 -34.21 5.78 -7.61
N ASP A 442 -33.18 5.10 -8.10
CA ASP A 442 -33.29 3.74 -8.59
C ASP A 442 -32.93 2.75 -7.48
N TRP A 443 -33.97 2.26 -6.78
CA TRP A 443 -33.82 1.25 -5.74
C TRP A 443 -33.22 -0.05 -6.27
N THR A 444 -33.44 -0.41 -7.54
CA THR A 444 -32.83 -1.59 -8.15
C THR A 444 -31.30 -1.44 -8.16
N THR A 445 -30.82 -0.27 -8.59
CA THR A 445 -29.38 0.06 -8.56
C THR A 445 -28.84 0.11 -7.14
N ILE A 446 -29.54 0.72 -6.17
CA ILE A 446 -29.09 0.77 -4.77
C ILE A 446 -28.96 -0.63 -4.18
N TYR A 447 -29.93 -1.52 -4.40
CA TYR A 447 -29.87 -2.90 -3.92
C TYR A 447 -28.72 -3.68 -4.56
N ALA A 448 -28.55 -3.57 -5.88
CA ALA A 448 -27.46 -4.24 -6.59
C ALA A 448 -26.09 -3.74 -6.12
N ARG A 449 -25.93 -2.43 -5.92
CA ARG A 449 -24.70 -1.83 -5.40
C ARG A 449 -24.43 -2.24 -3.96
N ASN A 450 -25.43 -2.21 -3.09
CA ASN A 450 -25.29 -2.65 -1.70
C ASN A 450 -24.86 -4.12 -1.64
N ALA A 451 -25.51 -5.00 -2.40
CA ALA A 451 -25.11 -6.40 -2.50
C ALA A 451 -23.64 -6.53 -2.91
N LYS A 452 -23.19 -5.78 -3.92
CA LYS A 452 -21.82 -5.84 -4.43
C LYS A 452 -20.77 -5.22 -3.49
N TYR A 453 -21.05 -4.06 -2.91
CA TYR A 453 -20.11 -3.31 -2.06
C TYR A 453 -20.05 -3.85 -0.63
N ALA A 454 -21.17 -4.40 -0.13
CA ALA A 454 -21.19 -5.10 1.14
C ALA A 454 -20.62 -6.51 1.02
N GLU A 455 -20.57 -7.11 -0.17
CA GLU A 455 -19.93 -8.41 -0.37
C GLU A 455 -18.51 -8.40 0.22
N THR A 456 -18.16 -9.48 0.90
CA THR A 456 -16.76 -9.71 1.26
C THR A 456 -16.00 -10.07 -0.01
N ARG A 457 -14.67 -9.89 0.01
CA ARG A 457 -13.82 -10.23 -1.15
C ARG A 457 -12.98 -11.44 -0.79
N PRO A 458 -13.58 -12.64 -0.66
CA PRO A 458 -12.90 -13.75 -0.04
C PRO A 458 -11.62 -14.16 -0.76
N LEU A 459 -11.56 -14.00 -2.08
CA LEU A 459 -10.36 -14.29 -2.86
C LEU A 459 -9.20 -13.31 -2.62
N LEU A 460 -9.44 -12.12 -2.06
CA LEU A 460 -8.37 -11.21 -1.63
C LEU A 460 -7.92 -11.46 -0.18
N PHE A 461 -8.50 -12.45 0.50
CA PHE A 461 -7.90 -12.96 1.74
C PHE A 461 -6.54 -13.54 1.44
N ARG A 462 -5.59 -13.34 2.36
CA ARG A 462 -4.19 -13.71 2.19
C ARG A 462 -4.04 -15.15 1.72
N GLU A 463 -4.75 -16.08 2.35
CA GLU A 463 -4.68 -17.52 2.08
C GLU A 463 -5.25 -17.84 0.70
N ASN A 464 -6.42 -17.31 0.38
CA ASN A 464 -7.10 -17.57 -0.90
C ASN A 464 -6.37 -16.95 -2.08
N LEU A 465 -5.92 -15.69 -1.96
CA LEU A 465 -5.16 -15.01 -3.00
C LEU A 465 -3.87 -15.76 -3.29
N ARG A 466 -3.14 -16.11 -2.22
CA ARG A 466 -1.90 -16.87 -2.35
C ARG A 466 -2.15 -18.23 -3.01
N GLN A 467 -3.15 -18.97 -2.56
CA GLN A 467 -3.47 -20.28 -3.15
C GLN A 467 -3.80 -20.15 -4.64
N ALA A 468 -4.64 -19.18 -5.01
CA ALA A 468 -4.96 -18.91 -6.42
C ALA A 468 -3.71 -18.56 -7.25
N ILE A 469 -2.79 -17.75 -6.70
CA ILE A 469 -1.52 -17.43 -7.35
C ILE A 469 -0.65 -18.69 -7.51
N LEU A 470 -0.50 -19.49 -6.44
CA LEU A 470 0.32 -20.70 -6.48
C LEU A 470 -0.21 -21.72 -7.50
N ASP A 471 -1.52 -21.91 -7.57
CA ASP A 471 -2.14 -22.82 -8.53
C ASP A 471 -1.97 -22.32 -9.97
N ALA A 472 -2.15 -21.03 -10.20
CA ALA A 472 -1.91 -20.41 -11.51
C ALA A 472 -0.44 -20.53 -11.94
N LEU A 473 0.51 -20.22 -11.05
CA LEU A 473 1.94 -20.33 -11.31
C LEU A 473 2.36 -21.77 -11.62
N ARG A 474 1.87 -22.74 -10.83
CA ARG A 474 2.14 -24.17 -11.05
C ARG A 474 1.64 -24.61 -12.42
N HIS A 475 0.40 -24.25 -12.77
CA HIS A 475 -0.18 -24.56 -14.06
C HIS A 475 0.62 -23.95 -15.21
N MET A 476 1.03 -22.68 -15.10
CA MET A 476 1.85 -22.00 -16.10
C MET A 476 3.24 -22.65 -16.26
N GLN A 477 3.83 -23.14 -15.17
CA GLN A 477 5.12 -23.86 -15.20
C GLN A 477 4.98 -25.24 -15.87
N GLU A 478 3.98 -26.02 -15.48
CA GLU A 478 3.71 -27.35 -16.04
C GLU A 478 3.43 -27.31 -17.55
N THR A 479 2.71 -26.27 -17.99
CA THR A 479 2.40 -26.03 -19.41
C THR A 479 3.50 -25.29 -20.17
N LYS A 480 4.61 -24.93 -19.51
CA LYS A 480 5.70 -24.11 -20.06
C LYS A 480 5.22 -22.78 -20.66
N ASN A 481 4.15 -22.22 -20.10
CA ASN A 481 3.53 -20.96 -20.52
C ASN A 481 3.79 -19.81 -19.54
N LEU A 482 4.73 -19.97 -18.60
CA LEU A 482 5.12 -18.89 -17.70
C LEU A 482 5.86 -17.78 -18.47
N GLY A 483 5.19 -16.66 -18.68
CA GLY A 483 5.72 -15.48 -19.36
C GLY A 483 4.75 -14.29 -19.34
N PRO A 484 5.11 -13.17 -19.99
CA PRO A 484 4.38 -11.89 -19.92
C PRO A 484 2.88 -12.01 -20.13
N ASN A 485 2.44 -12.66 -21.20
CA ASN A 485 1.02 -12.73 -21.56
C ASN A 485 0.18 -13.55 -20.56
N ALA A 486 0.73 -14.66 -20.06
CA ALA A 486 0.00 -15.54 -19.15
C ALA A 486 -0.17 -14.89 -17.76
N LEU A 487 0.88 -14.25 -17.26
CA LEU A 487 0.81 -13.52 -15.99
C LEU A 487 -0.06 -12.26 -16.11
N ASP A 488 0.01 -11.57 -17.24
CA ASP A 488 -0.84 -10.40 -17.47
C ASP A 488 -2.33 -10.78 -17.48
N ALA A 489 -2.71 -11.82 -18.23
CA ALA A 489 -4.07 -12.31 -18.25
C ALA A 489 -4.58 -12.73 -16.85
N PHE A 490 -3.73 -13.37 -16.04
CA PHE A 490 -4.08 -13.72 -14.66
C PHE A 490 -4.26 -12.48 -13.77
N ILE A 491 -3.30 -11.55 -13.78
CA ILE A 491 -3.35 -10.34 -12.98
C ILE A 491 -4.56 -9.49 -13.37
N GLU A 492 -4.80 -9.26 -14.66
CA GLU A 492 -5.96 -8.52 -15.15
C GLU A 492 -7.29 -9.17 -14.73
N ALA A 493 -7.38 -10.50 -14.81
CA ALA A 493 -8.57 -11.22 -14.39
C ALA A 493 -8.84 -11.06 -12.90
N MET A 494 -7.80 -11.17 -12.07
CA MET A 494 -7.88 -10.96 -10.61
C MET A 494 -8.25 -9.52 -10.25
N VAL A 495 -7.68 -8.52 -10.93
CA VAL A 495 -8.03 -7.12 -10.69
C VAL A 495 -9.49 -6.86 -11.09
N ARG A 496 -9.89 -7.31 -12.27
CA ARG A 496 -11.25 -7.09 -12.80
C ARG A 496 -12.34 -7.77 -11.95
N SER A 497 -12.07 -8.94 -11.37
CA SER A 497 -13.04 -9.66 -10.54
C SER A 497 -13.24 -9.01 -9.16
N HIS A 498 -12.27 -8.22 -8.69
CA HIS A 498 -12.24 -7.69 -7.32
C HIS A 498 -12.36 -6.19 -7.19
N VAL A 499 -12.09 -5.44 -8.26
CA VAL A 499 -12.26 -3.99 -8.26
C VAL A 499 -13.73 -3.63 -8.18
N LEU A 500 -14.09 -2.78 -7.21
CA LEU A 500 -15.43 -2.22 -7.14
C LEU A 500 -15.68 -1.27 -8.32
N PRO A 501 -16.91 -1.27 -8.88
CA PRO A 501 -17.27 -0.33 -9.94
C PRO A 501 -17.01 1.10 -9.50
N LYS A 502 -16.31 1.89 -10.31
CA LYS A 502 -16.22 3.33 -10.10
C LYS A 502 -17.61 3.94 -10.25
N ASP A 503 -17.87 4.98 -9.47
CA ASP A 503 -19.00 5.84 -9.79
C ASP A 503 -18.67 6.52 -11.12
N GLU A 504 -19.56 6.41 -12.12
CA GLU A 504 -19.52 7.30 -13.28
C GLU A 504 -19.86 8.69 -12.73
N ASP A 505 -18.84 9.55 -12.64
CA ASP A 505 -18.99 10.93 -12.15
C ASP A 505 -19.80 11.81 -13.12
#